data_AF-A0A5S6QWA0-F1
#
_entry.id   AF-A0A5S6QWA0-F1
#
_cell.length_a   1.000
_cell.length_b   1.000
_cell.length_c   1.000
_cell.angle_alpha   90.00
_cell.angle_beta   90.00
_cell.angle_gamma   90.00
#
_symmetry.space_group_name_H-M   'P 1'
#
loop_
_entity.id
_entity.type
_entity.pdbx_description
1 polymer ?
#
loop_
_entity_poly.entity_id
_entity_poly.type
_entity_poly.pdbx_seq_one_letter_code
_entity_poly.pdbx_strand_id
1 'polypeptide(L)'
;MTGTSTGYNSHHNNSTALKLTNEEVALLSATWKKDDFDWLYQIGTDIYSHVFDIAPELKVFFPYVIEYEKAGKDWKESKGFRTQALRFVQILGLAVEKAESKLPDDESSLHKRLYTLGEYHRRFALKGFKPAHWSGFCAAVKTTMQKQSETMDSLSGMEREIACVAWEKLSRYIVQRMEQGYFGK
;
A
#
# COMPACT_ATOMS: atom_id res chain seq x y z
N MET A 1 23.61 38.29 -37.74
CA MET A 1 24.27 37.15 -37.09
C MET A 1 23.74 37.08 -35.67
N THR A 2 22.79 36.18 -35.43
CA THR A 2 22.90 35.01 -34.50
C THR A 2 22.78 35.42 -33.03
N GLY A 3 21.84 34.95 -32.23
CA GLY A 3 20.86 33.89 -32.40
C GLY A 3 19.95 33.81 -31.16
N THR A 4 18.83 33.15 -31.36
CA THR A 4 17.75 32.86 -30.42
C THR A 4 18.09 31.74 -29.43
N SER A 5 17.28 31.70 -28.36
CA SER A 5 16.80 30.51 -27.64
C SER A 5 17.66 29.90 -26.51
N THR A 6 17.09 29.94 -25.30
CA THR A 6 16.78 28.76 -24.45
C THR A 6 15.92 29.29 -23.29
N GLY A 7 14.63 28.99 -23.15
CA GLY A 7 13.99 27.70 -23.36
C GLY A 7 14.17 26.82 -22.12
N TYR A 8 13.78 27.30 -20.93
CA TYR A 8 13.70 26.42 -19.75
C TYR A 8 12.38 25.66 -19.78
N ASN A 9 12.48 24.47 -20.38
CA ASN A 9 11.50 23.40 -20.36
C ASN A 9 11.06 23.08 -18.92
N SER A 10 9.77 23.27 -18.66
CA SER A 10 8.84 22.24 -18.17
C SER A 10 9.51 21.03 -17.48
N HIS A 11 9.74 21.13 -16.18
CA HIS A 11 10.02 19.96 -15.35
C HIS A 11 8.70 19.22 -15.05
N HIS A 12 8.46 18.18 -15.84
CA HIS A 12 7.81 16.91 -15.47
C HIS A 12 6.66 17.03 -14.46
N ASN A 13 5.49 17.38 -14.96
CA ASN A 13 4.22 17.04 -14.33
C ASN A 13 3.94 15.54 -14.57
N ASN A 14 4.74 14.66 -13.95
CA ASN A 14 4.42 13.24 -13.89
C ASN A 14 3.22 13.11 -12.96
N SER A 15 2.02 13.09 -13.54
CA SER A 15 0.75 13.00 -12.82
C SER A 15 0.80 11.83 -11.81
N THR A 16 0.91 12.15 -10.53
CA THR A 16 0.86 11.22 -9.38
C THR A 16 -0.58 10.80 -9.06
N ALA A 17 -1.49 10.98 -10.02
CA ALA A 17 -2.90 10.64 -9.90
C ALA A 17 -3.07 9.12 -9.99
N LEU A 18 -3.97 8.58 -9.17
CA LEU A 18 -4.40 7.20 -9.30
C LEU A 18 -5.15 7.03 -10.63
N LYS A 19 -4.51 6.35 -11.60
CA LYS A 19 -5.07 6.08 -12.92
C LYS A 19 -5.57 4.65 -13.00
N LEU A 20 -6.87 4.47 -12.82
CA LEU A 20 -7.58 3.19 -12.95
C LEU A 20 -8.65 3.30 -14.04
N THR A 21 -8.87 2.23 -14.79
CA THR A 21 -10.04 2.11 -15.67
C THR A 21 -11.30 1.88 -14.83
N ASN A 22 -12.49 2.09 -15.42
CA ASN A 22 -13.75 1.78 -14.72
C ASN A 22 -13.84 0.30 -14.31
N GLU A 23 -13.31 -0.59 -15.14
CA GLU A 23 -13.26 -2.03 -14.87
C GLU A 23 -12.32 -2.36 -13.71
N GLU A 24 -11.13 -1.73 -13.66
CA GLU A 24 -10.19 -1.87 -12.55
C GLU A 24 -10.80 -1.38 -11.23
N VAL A 25 -11.54 -0.25 -11.26
CA VAL A 25 -12.26 0.24 -10.06
C VAL A 25 -13.34 -0.75 -9.64
N ALA A 26 -14.16 -1.25 -10.57
CA ALA A 26 -15.21 -2.21 -10.25
C ALA A 26 -14.65 -3.51 -9.62
N LEU A 27 -13.51 -3.99 -10.13
CA LEU A 27 -12.85 -5.19 -9.60
C LEU A 27 -12.14 -4.95 -8.26
N LEU A 28 -11.60 -3.75 -8.00
CA LEU A 28 -11.14 -3.39 -6.66
C LEU A 28 -12.28 -3.45 -5.66
N SER A 29 -13.43 -2.85 -5.97
CA SER A 29 -14.62 -2.89 -5.13
C SER A 29 -15.12 -4.32 -4.91
N ALA A 30 -15.21 -5.12 -5.98
CA ALA A 30 -15.68 -6.50 -5.90
C ALA A 30 -14.76 -7.42 -5.09
N THR A 31 -13.46 -7.15 -5.09
CA THR A 31 -12.46 -7.96 -4.34
C THR A 31 -12.18 -7.45 -2.93
N TRP A 32 -12.77 -6.32 -2.52
CA TRP A 32 -12.59 -5.72 -1.20
C TRP A 32 -13.76 -6.01 -0.26
N LYS A 33 -13.58 -6.90 0.72
CA LYS A 33 -14.62 -7.26 1.70
C LYS A 33 -14.62 -6.30 2.90
N LYS A 34 -15.05 -5.06 2.67
CA LYS A 34 -15.00 -3.96 3.66
C LYS A 34 -15.68 -4.26 5.01
N ASP A 35 -16.69 -5.14 5.03
CA ASP A 35 -17.49 -5.46 6.23
C ASP A 35 -17.07 -6.79 6.90
N ASP A 36 -16.07 -7.49 6.36
CA ASP A 36 -15.58 -8.77 6.89
C ASP A 36 -14.30 -8.54 7.71
N PHE A 37 -14.47 -8.34 9.02
CA PHE A 37 -13.37 -7.98 9.91
C PHE A 37 -12.29 -9.09 10.03
N ASP A 38 -12.72 -10.35 10.04
CA ASP A 38 -11.79 -11.48 10.15
C ASP A 38 -10.99 -11.63 8.86
N TRP A 39 -11.64 -11.47 7.70
CA TRP A 39 -10.95 -11.39 6.42
C TRP A 39 -9.98 -10.21 6.37
N LEU A 40 -10.40 -9.01 6.77
CA LEU A 40 -9.52 -7.82 6.81
C LEU A 40 -8.30 -8.04 7.70
N TYR A 41 -8.49 -8.69 8.86
CA TYR A 41 -7.38 -9.03 9.73
C TYR A 41 -6.43 -10.05 9.06
N GLN A 42 -6.98 -11.07 8.42
CA GLN A 42 -6.19 -12.07 7.70
C GLN A 42 -5.39 -11.43 6.55
N ILE A 43 -5.99 -10.53 5.77
CA ILE A 43 -5.31 -9.79 4.69
C ILE A 43 -4.13 -9.00 5.23
N GLY A 44 -4.33 -8.23 6.31
CA GLY A 44 -3.24 -7.50 6.95
C GLY A 44 -2.14 -8.44 7.45
N THR A 45 -2.51 -9.59 7.99
CA THR A 45 -1.59 -10.63 8.47
C THR A 45 -0.76 -11.25 7.35
N ASP A 46 -1.39 -11.60 6.24
CA ASP A 46 -0.72 -12.19 5.08
C ASP A 46 0.25 -11.21 4.43
N ILE A 47 -0.15 -9.94 4.30
CA ILE A 47 0.72 -8.88 3.76
C ILE A 47 1.95 -8.68 4.64
N TYR A 48 1.80 -8.55 5.96
CA TYR A 48 2.97 -8.42 6.84
C TYR A 48 3.83 -9.67 6.88
N SER A 49 3.22 -10.87 6.80
CA SER A 49 3.99 -12.11 6.69
C SER A 49 4.89 -12.08 5.45
N HIS A 50 4.34 -11.71 4.28
CA HIS A 50 5.11 -11.56 3.06
C HIS A 50 6.16 -10.44 3.14
N VAL A 51 5.85 -9.31 3.77
CA VAL A 51 6.85 -8.25 4.02
C VAL A 51 8.01 -8.77 4.86
N PHE A 52 7.74 -9.54 5.90
CA PHE A 52 8.77 -10.13 6.76
C PHE A 52 9.52 -11.29 6.12
N ASP A 53 8.92 -12.01 5.16
CA ASP A 53 9.62 -13.00 4.36
C ASP A 53 10.62 -12.33 3.39
N ILE A 54 10.21 -11.20 2.78
CA ILE A 54 11.04 -10.42 1.85
C ILE A 54 12.16 -9.67 2.59
N ALA A 55 11.84 -9.08 3.74
CA ALA A 55 12.73 -8.21 4.51
C ALA A 55 12.60 -8.49 6.02
N PRO A 56 13.17 -9.61 6.52
CA PRO A 56 13.07 -10.02 7.92
C PRO A 56 13.58 -8.97 8.91
N GLU A 57 14.56 -8.15 8.50
CA GLU A 57 15.13 -7.07 9.30
C GLU A 57 14.09 -6.01 9.70
N LEU A 58 12.98 -5.89 8.96
CA LEU A 58 11.90 -4.96 9.29
C LEU A 58 11.17 -5.33 10.58
N LYS A 59 11.27 -6.57 11.06
CA LYS A 59 10.68 -6.99 12.34
C LYS A 59 11.16 -6.13 13.52
N VAL A 60 12.34 -5.50 13.43
CA VAL A 60 12.87 -4.59 14.46
C VAL A 60 11.96 -3.38 14.74
N PHE A 61 11.12 -2.99 13.79
CA PHE A 61 10.15 -1.90 13.95
C PHE A 61 8.90 -2.31 14.73
N PHE A 62 8.77 -3.60 15.05
CA PHE A 62 7.58 -4.20 15.62
C PHE A 62 7.94 -4.94 16.92
N PRO A 63 8.06 -4.23 18.07
CA PRO A 63 8.49 -4.84 19.33
C PRO A 63 7.67 -6.07 19.74
N TYR A 64 6.36 -6.03 19.51
CA TYR A 64 5.45 -7.14 19.78
C TYR A 64 5.71 -8.38 18.92
N VAL A 65 6.33 -8.25 17.73
CA VAL A 65 6.77 -9.40 16.94
C VAL A 65 7.99 -10.03 17.58
N ILE A 66 9.00 -9.21 17.88
CA ILE A 66 10.26 -9.65 18.50
C ILE A 66 10.02 -10.32 19.85
N GLU A 67 9.15 -9.76 20.69
CA GLU A 67 8.80 -10.31 22.01
C GLU A 67 8.15 -11.69 21.90
N TYR A 68 7.24 -11.89 20.96
CA TYR A 68 6.57 -13.18 20.76
C TYR A 68 7.52 -14.24 20.20
N GLU A 69 8.33 -13.87 19.20
CA GLU A 69 9.32 -14.79 18.62
C GLU A 69 10.33 -15.26 19.68
N LYS A 70 10.83 -14.35 20.53
CA LYS A 70 11.72 -14.71 21.65
C LYS A 70 11.08 -15.64 22.67
N ALA A 71 9.76 -15.56 22.83
CA ALA A 71 8.99 -16.42 23.72
C ALA A 71 8.57 -17.76 23.06
N GLY A 72 8.96 -18.00 21.79
CA GLY A 72 8.52 -19.18 21.04
C GLY A 72 7.03 -19.18 20.70
N LYS A 73 6.39 -18.00 20.64
CA LYS A 73 4.96 -17.82 20.36
C LYS A 73 4.73 -17.28 18.96
N ASP A 74 3.53 -17.50 18.43
CA ASP A 74 3.12 -16.88 17.16
C ASP A 74 2.81 -15.39 17.37
N TRP A 75 3.63 -14.52 16.80
CA TRP A 75 3.46 -13.07 16.87
C TRP A 75 2.14 -12.58 16.27
N LYS A 76 1.49 -13.38 15.41
CA LYS A 76 0.16 -13.11 14.85
C LYS A 76 -0.94 -13.12 15.91
N GLU A 77 -0.67 -13.68 17.10
CA GLU A 77 -1.59 -13.62 18.24
C GLU A 77 -1.43 -12.32 19.06
N SER A 78 -0.39 -11.53 18.79
CA SER A 78 -0.13 -10.32 19.59
C SER A 78 -1.17 -9.23 19.31
N LYS A 79 -1.71 -8.64 20.39
CA LYS A 79 -2.64 -7.49 20.30
C LYS A 79 -2.03 -6.30 19.55
N GLY A 80 -0.72 -6.10 19.71
CA GLY A 80 0.05 -5.07 19.03
C GLY A 80 0.07 -5.28 17.52
N PHE A 81 0.36 -6.50 17.08
CA PHE A 81 0.32 -6.85 15.66
C PHE A 81 -1.09 -6.75 15.09
N ARG A 82 -2.11 -7.25 15.81
CA ARG A 82 -3.51 -7.13 15.38
C ARG A 82 -3.90 -5.69 15.07
N THR A 83 -3.53 -4.77 15.97
CA THR A 83 -3.78 -3.34 15.78
C THR A 83 -3.06 -2.79 14.54
N GLN A 84 -1.82 -3.22 14.29
CA GLN A 84 -1.04 -2.77 13.14
C GLN A 84 -1.58 -3.29 11.81
N ALA A 85 -1.92 -4.58 11.74
CA ALA A 85 -2.55 -5.20 10.57
C ALA A 85 -3.85 -4.47 10.20
N LEU A 86 -4.69 -4.16 11.19
CA LEU A 86 -5.95 -3.45 10.98
C LEU A 86 -5.76 -2.00 10.53
N ARG A 87 -4.82 -1.25 11.14
CA ARG A 87 -4.48 0.11 10.68
C ARG A 87 -3.99 0.10 9.24
N PHE A 88 -3.26 -0.93 8.87
CA PHE A 88 -2.73 -1.08 7.53
C PHE A 88 -3.87 -1.32 6.51
N VAL A 89 -4.77 -2.28 6.75
CA VAL A 89 -5.91 -2.52 5.84
C VAL A 89 -6.92 -1.38 5.81
N GLN A 90 -7.02 -0.57 6.88
CA GLN A 90 -7.78 0.69 6.83
C GLN A 90 -7.23 1.66 5.76
N ILE A 91 -5.91 1.73 5.58
CA ILE A 91 -5.32 2.56 4.52
C ILE A 91 -5.66 2.00 3.13
N LEU A 92 -5.66 0.68 2.96
CA LEU A 92 -6.12 0.05 1.71
C LEU A 92 -7.59 0.37 1.44
N GLY A 93 -8.47 0.24 2.45
CA GLY A 93 -9.89 0.55 2.33
C GLY A 93 -10.14 1.99 1.92
N LEU A 94 -9.49 2.96 2.56
CA LEU A 94 -9.57 4.37 2.17
C LEU A 94 -9.07 4.60 0.73
N ALA A 95 -8.08 3.84 0.27
CA ALA A 95 -7.59 3.92 -1.10
C ALA A 95 -8.60 3.36 -2.11
N VAL A 96 -9.31 2.28 -1.76
CA VAL A 96 -10.43 1.76 -2.57
C VAL A 96 -11.56 2.80 -2.65
N GLU A 97 -11.99 3.38 -1.53
CA GLU A 97 -13.01 4.44 -1.50
C GLU A 97 -12.60 5.66 -2.36
N LYS A 98 -11.31 6.02 -2.30
CA LYS A 98 -10.75 7.07 -3.16
C LYS A 98 -10.85 6.70 -4.63
N ALA A 99 -10.50 5.48 -5.02
CA ALA A 99 -10.64 4.99 -6.39
C ALA A 99 -12.09 5.06 -6.89
N GLU A 100 -13.06 4.67 -6.05
CA GLU A 100 -14.49 4.72 -6.34
C GLU A 100 -15.00 6.16 -6.52
N SER A 101 -14.55 7.08 -5.66
CA SER A 101 -15.02 8.47 -5.66
C SER A 101 -14.66 9.24 -6.93
N LYS A 102 -13.59 8.85 -7.62
CA LYS A 102 -12.99 9.58 -8.75
C LYS A 102 -12.69 11.06 -8.49
N LEU A 103 -12.68 11.48 -7.22
CA LEU A 103 -12.35 12.84 -6.83
C LEU A 103 -10.92 13.17 -7.28
N PRO A 104 -10.59 14.45 -7.52
CA PRO A 104 -9.21 14.91 -7.61
C PRO A 104 -8.38 14.53 -6.37
N ASP A 105 -7.07 14.42 -6.51
CA ASP A 105 -6.18 13.97 -5.43
C ASP A 105 -5.98 14.99 -4.31
N ASP A 106 -5.99 16.27 -4.66
CA ASP A 106 -5.95 17.41 -3.73
C ASP A 106 -7.25 17.58 -2.93
N GLU A 107 -8.37 17.09 -3.46
CA GLU A 107 -9.65 17.06 -2.75
C GLU A 107 -9.80 15.84 -1.82
N SER A 108 -8.91 14.85 -1.91
CA SER A 108 -8.96 13.66 -1.07
C SER A 108 -8.22 13.83 0.25
N SER A 109 -8.92 13.60 1.37
CA SER A 109 -8.31 13.56 2.71
C SER A 109 -7.26 12.43 2.85
N LEU A 110 -7.32 11.40 1.99
CA LEU A 110 -6.34 10.32 1.96
C LEU A 110 -4.95 10.83 1.58
N HIS A 111 -4.84 11.76 0.64
CA HIS A 111 -3.54 12.29 0.21
C HIS A 111 -2.79 12.91 1.39
N LYS A 112 -3.43 13.84 2.13
CA LYS A 112 -2.83 14.47 3.32
C LYS A 112 -2.44 13.42 4.36
N ARG A 113 -3.28 12.40 4.58
CA ARG A 113 -3.01 11.31 5.52
C ARG A 113 -1.77 10.49 5.10
N LEU A 114 -1.67 10.10 3.84
CA LEU A 114 -0.53 9.34 3.30
C LEU A 114 0.77 10.15 3.37
N TYR A 115 0.71 11.45 3.07
CA TYR A 115 1.86 12.34 3.23
C TYR A 115 2.36 12.33 4.68
N THR A 116 1.48 12.57 5.66
CA THR A 116 1.86 12.55 7.09
C THR A 116 2.36 11.17 7.54
N LEU A 117 1.82 10.07 7.00
CA LEU A 117 2.36 8.74 7.25
C LEU A 117 3.79 8.61 6.71
N GLY A 118 4.08 9.16 5.54
CA GLY A 118 5.43 9.27 4.98
C GLY A 118 6.41 9.99 5.91
N GLU A 119 6.02 11.16 6.43
CA GLU A 119 6.81 11.93 7.40
C GLU A 119 7.11 11.12 8.66
N TYR A 120 6.10 10.40 9.17
CA TYR A 120 6.27 9.51 10.32
C TYR A 120 7.30 8.41 10.05
N HIS A 121 7.27 7.80 8.86
CA HIS A 121 8.22 6.75 8.49
C HIS A 121 9.66 7.25 8.34
N ARG A 122 9.88 8.55 8.11
CA ARG A 122 11.22 9.16 8.12
C ARG A 122 11.95 8.93 9.44
N ARG A 123 11.22 8.89 10.56
CA ARG A 123 11.76 8.62 11.90
C ARG A 123 12.39 7.23 12.03
N PHE A 124 12.00 6.30 11.15
CA PHE A 124 12.54 4.95 11.11
C PHE A 124 13.80 4.82 10.26
N ALA A 125 14.19 5.87 9.53
CA ALA A 125 15.39 5.86 8.69
C ALA A 125 16.67 5.58 9.50
N LEU A 126 16.78 6.18 10.69
CA LEU A 126 17.92 5.96 11.60
C LEU A 126 18.03 4.52 12.11
N LYS A 127 16.93 3.78 12.08
CA LYS A 127 16.85 2.37 12.47
C LYS A 127 16.92 1.43 11.24
N GLY A 128 17.26 1.97 10.07
CA GLY A 128 17.50 1.20 8.86
C GLY A 128 16.35 1.17 7.86
N PHE A 129 15.23 1.86 8.10
CA PHE A 129 14.14 1.90 7.12
C PHE A 129 14.56 2.70 5.87
N LYS A 130 14.53 2.05 4.71
CA LYS A 130 14.91 2.63 3.42
C LYS A 130 13.71 2.66 2.47
N PRO A 131 13.64 3.64 1.54
CA PRO A 131 12.60 3.69 0.51
C PRO A 131 12.46 2.40 -0.29
N ALA A 132 13.55 1.67 -0.52
CA ALA A 132 13.52 0.38 -1.20
C ALA A 132 12.57 -0.65 -0.56
N HIS A 133 12.33 -0.58 0.76
CA HIS A 133 11.39 -1.49 1.45
C HIS A 133 9.93 -1.31 1.01
N TRP A 134 9.57 -0.14 0.48
CA TRP A 134 8.23 0.10 -0.06
C TRP A 134 7.92 -0.78 -1.27
N SER A 135 8.94 -1.19 -2.03
CA SER A 135 8.75 -2.12 -3.14
C SER A 135 8.30 -3.52 -2.66
N GLY A 136 8.87 -4.00 -1.55
CA GLY A 136 8.47 -5.25 -0.90
C GLY A 136 7.04 -5.18 -0.38
N PHE A 137 6.63 -4.01 0.11
CA PHE A 137 5.25 -3.75 0.49
C PHE A 137 4.26 -3.85 -0.70
N CYS A 138 4.55 -3.22 -1.84
CA CYS A 138 3.72 -3.35 -3.04
C CYS A 138 3.64 -4.80 -3.53
N ALA A 139 4.76 -5.53 -3.50
CA ALA A 139 4.81 -6.94 -3.88
C ALA A 139 3.96 -7.82 -2.95
N ALA A 140 3.99 -7.54 -1.65
CA ALA A 140 3.16 -8.24 -0.66
C ALA A 140 1.66 -8.01 -0.89
N VAL A 141 1.23 -6.76 -1.13
CA VAL A 141 -0.18 -6.45 -1.46
C VAL A 141 -0.60 -7.20 -2.73
N LYS A 142 0.19 -7.11 -3.81
CA LYS A 142 -0.09 -7.80 -5.07
C LYS A 142 -0.26 -9.31 -4.87
N THR A 143 0.68 -9.93 -4.17
CA THR A 143 0.68 -11.39 -3.92
C THR A 143 -0.52 -11.82 -3.08
N THR A 144 -0.81 -11.09 -2.00
CA THR A 144 -1.96 -11.41 -1.14
C THR A 144 -3.26 -11.26 -1.90
N MET A 145 -3.46 -10.15 -2.63
CA MET A 145 -4.73 -9.91 -3.32
C MET A 145 -4.93 -10.83 -4.53
N GLN A 146 -3.85 -11.26 -5.19
CA GLN A 146 -3.91 -12.30 -6.22
C GLN A 146 -4.40 -13.63 -5.64
N LYS A 147 -3.80 -14.11 -4.54
CA LYS A 147 -4.24 -15.36 -3.88
C LYS A 147 -5.71 -15.28 -3.45
N GLN A 148 -6.15 -14.11 -3.00
CA GLN A 148 -7.52 -13.92 -2.55
C GLN A 148 -8.51 -13.92 -3.71
N SER A 149 -8.16 -13.34 -4.86
CA SER A 149 -9.00 -13.40 -6.06
C SER A 149 -9.12 -14.82 -6.62
N GLU A 150 -8.10 -15.66 -6.42
CA GLU A 150 -8.14 -17.09 -6.78
C GLU A 150 -9.18 -17.88 -5.99
N THR A 151 -9.49 -17.47 -4.75
CA THR A 151 -10.54 -18.07 -3.92
C THR A 151 -11.97 -17.60 -4.27
N MET A 152 -12.11 -16.66 -5.20
CA MET A 152 -13.41 -16.12 -5.61
C MET A 152 -13.89 -16.83 -6.89
N ASP A 153 -14.84 -17.75 -6.74
CA ASP A 153 -15.44 -18.50 -7.85
C ASP A 153 -16.20 -17.61 -8.83
N SER A 154 -16.62 -16.43 -8.40
CA SER A 154 -17.34 -15.45 -9.21
C SER A 154 -16.47 -14.72 -10.22
N LEU A 155 -15.14 -14.82 -10.14
CA LEU A 155 -14.22 -14.13 -11.03
C LEU A 155 -13.62 -15.07 -12.07
N SER A 156 -13.71 -14.68 -13.33
CA SER A 156 -12.96 -15.29 -14.44
C SER A 156 -11.45 -15.07 -14.31
N GLY A 157 -10.66 -15.85 -15.04
CA GLY A 157 -9.20 -15.69 -15.07
C GLY A 157 -8.77 -14.28 -15.49
N MET A 158 -9.45 -13.69 -16.48
CA MET A 158 -9.20 -12.34 -16.95
C MET A 158 -9.51 -11.28 -15.87
N GLU A 159 -10.65 -11.42 -15.18
CA GLU A 159 -11.01 -10.51 -14.08
C GLU A 159 -10.00 -10.59 -12.92
N ARG A 160 -9.47 -11.79 -12.61
CA ARG A 160 -8.42 -11.96 -11.60
C ARG A 160 -7.13 -11.24 -12.00
N GLU A 161 -6.74 -11.31 -13.27
CA GLU A 161 -5.57 -10.59 -13.79
C GLU A 161 -5.75 -9.07 -13.71
N ILE A 162 -6.92 -8.55 -14.13
CA ILE A 162 -7.23 -7.12 -14.03
C ILE A 162 -7.26 -6.67 -12.57
N ALA A 163 -7.88 -7.44 -11.67
CA ALA A 163 -7.90 -7.14 -10.24
C ALA A 163 -6.47 -7.07 -9.67
N CYS A 164 -5.59 -8.01 -10.04
CA CYS A 164 -4.19 -8.02 -9.63
C CYS A 164 -3.46 -6.74 -10.08
N VAL A 165 -3.64 -6.33 -11.33
CA VAL A 165 -3.09 -5.07 -11.86
C VAL A 165 -3.64 -3.85 -11.12
N ALA A 166 -4.94 -3.84 -10.82
CA ALA A 166 -5.57 -2.74 -10.09
C ALA A 166 -5.01 -2.60 -8.66
N TRP A 167 -4.83 -3.72 -7.94
CA TRP A 167 -4.21 -3.73 -6.60
C TRP A 167 -2.73 -3.31 -6.64
N GLU A 168 -1.99 -3.67 -7.69
CA GLU A 168 -0.63 -3.18 -7.90
C GLU A 168 -0.60 -1.65 -8.12
N LYS A 169 -1.48 -1.12 -8.97
CA LYS A 169 -1.59 0.34 -9.19
C LYS A 169 -1.97 1.07 -7.91
N LEU A 170 -2.93 0.54 -7.16
CA LEU A 170 -3.42 1.13 -5.90
C LEU A 170 -2.33 1.18 -4.83
N SER A 171 -1.60 0.08 -4.63
CA SER A 171 -0.48 0.04 -3.67
C SER A 171 0.68 0.96 -4.07
N ARG A 172 1.00 1.04 -5.38
CA ARG A 172 2.00 2.01 -5.89
C ARG A 172 1.57 3.45 -5.65
N TYR A 173 0.29 3.78 -5.84
CA TYR A 173 -0.24 5.10 -5.51
C TYR A 173 -0.05 5.44 -4.03
N ILE A 174 -0.39 4.51 -3.13
CA ILE A 174 -0.19 4.68 -1.69
C ILE A 174 1.27 4.99 -1.38
N VAL A 175 2.19 4.17 -1.90
CA VAL A 175 3.63 4.34 -1.70
C VAL A 175 4.11 5.68 -2.25
N GLN A 176 3.73 6.07 -3.47
CA GLN A 176 4.17 7.35 -4.06
C GLN A 176 3.75 8.54 -3.20
N ARG A 177 2.54 8.52 -2.62
CA ARG A 177 2.07 9.58 -1.71
C ARG A 177 2.81 9.56 -0.38
N MET A 178 3.12 8.38 0.15
CA MET A 178 3.97 8.26 1.33
C MET A 178 5.41 8.71 1.07
N GLU A 179 5.96 8.44 -0.10
CA GLU A 179 7.31 8.88 -0.50
C GLU A 179 7.39 10.41 -0.58
N GLN A 180 6.35 11.08 -1.09
CA GLN A 180 6.27 12.55 -1.06
C GLN A 180 6.41 13.10 0.36
N GLY A 181 5.75 12.48 1.33
CA GLY A 181 5.90 12.85 2.74
C GLY A 181 7.26 12.46 3.32
N TYR A 182 7.78 11.29 2.95
CA TYR A 182 9.07 10.79 3.44
C TYR A 182 10.24 11.69 3.00
N PHE A 183 10.25 12.11 1.73
CA PHE A 183 11.27 12.99 1.15
C PHE A 183 10.92 14.48 1.23
N GLY A 184 9.68 14.81 1.62
CA GLY A 184 9.21 16.17 1.83
C GLY A 184 10.05 16.91 2.86
N LYS A 185 10.39 18.16 2.56
CA LYS A 185 11.17 19.05 3.41
C LYS A 185 10.35 19.58 4.58
#